data_AF-A0A830EER7-F1
#
_entry.id   AF-A0A830EER7-F1
#
_cell.length_a   1.000
_cell.length_b   1.000
_cell.length_c   1.000
_cell.angle_alpha   90.00
_cell.angle_beta   90.00
_cell.angle_gamma   90.00
#
_symmetry.space_group_name_H-M   'P 1'
#
loop_
_entity.id
_entity.type
_entity.pdbx_description
1 polymer ?
#
loop_
_entity_poly.entity_id
_entity_poly.type
_entity_poly.pdbx_seq_one_letter_code
_entity_poly.pdbx_strand_id
1 'polypeptide(L)' 'MKKTSSKGVICFFCLRRTRTYYIVDYEVKELGMTFKVYACPECYAKITTQKK' A
#
# COMPACT_ATOMS: atom_id res chain seq x y z
N MET A 1 8.99 -2.00 -5.30
CA MET A 1 10.21 -1.67 -4.51
C MET A 1 9.81 -1.31 -3.08
N LYS A 2 10.50 -1.88 -2.09
CA LYS A 2 10.31 -1.62 -0.66
C LYS A 2 10.96 -0.28 -0.29
N LYS A 3 10.25 0.60 0.41
CA LYS A 3 10.75 1.90 0.87
C LYS A 3 10.69 2.00 2.40
N THR A 4 11.56 2.83 2.97
CA THR A 4 11.65 3.06 4.42
C THR A 4 11.55 4.55 4.70
N SER A 5 10.73 4.95 5.67
CA SER A 5 10.55 6.34 6.11
C SER A 5 10.93 6.49 7.58
N SER A 6 11.70 7.53 7.90
CA SER A 6 12.11 7.87 9.26
C SER A 6 10.94 8.29 10.15
N LYS A 7 9.94 8.98 9.58
CA LYS A 7 8.71 9.41 10.30
C LYS A 7 7.62 8.34 10.32
N GLY A 8 7.76 7.28 9.51
CA GLY A 8 6.71 6.30 9.25
C GLY A 8 5.53 6.88 8.45
N VAL A 9 4.83 6.01 7.74
CA VAL A 9 3.63 6.33 6.95
C VAL A 9 2.46 5.51 7.44
N ILE A 10 1.23 5.91 7.10
CA ILE A 10 0.03 5.13 7.41
C ILE A 10 -0.25 4.19 6.24
N CYS A 11 -0.42 2.91 6.52
CA CYS A 11 -0.90 1.94 5.54
C CYS A 11 -2.36 2.24 5.20
N PHE A 12 -2.67 2.42 3.92
CA PHE A 12 -4.03 2.71 3.45
C PHE A 12 -5.04 1.59 3.78
N PHE A 13 -4.59 0.33 3.81
CA PHE A 13 -5.48 -0.83 3.96
C PHE A 13 -5.79 -1.21 5.42
N CYS A 14 -4.82 -1.08 6.32
CA CYS A 14 -5.00 -1.47 7.73
C CYS A 14 -4.87 -0.32 8.72
N LEU A 15 -4.65 0.91 8.21
CA LEU A 15 -4.53 2.15 8.97
C LEU A 15 -3.41 2.16 10.04
N ARG A 16 -2.56 1.13 10.07
CA ARG A 16 -1.41 1.06 10.98
C ARG A 16 -0.27 1.93 10.46
N ARG A 17 0.44 2.56 11.39
CA ARG A 17 1.69 3.28 11.09
C ARG A 17 2.83 2.29 10.89
N THR A 18 3.56 2.43 9.79
CA THR A 18 4.71 1.58 9.45
C THR A 18 5.88 2.41 8.97
N ARG A 19 7.09 2.03 9.34
CA ARG A 19 8.32 2.63 8.79
C ARG A 19 8.70 2.04 7.44
N THR A 20 8.31 0.78 7.22
CA THR A 20 8.58 0.01 6.02
C THR A 20 7.31 -0.10 5.20
N TYR A 21 7.33 0.30 3.95
CA TYR A 21 6.13 0.34 3.12
C TYR A 21 6.44 0.07 1.65
N TYR A 22 5.38 -0.21 0.92
CA TYR A 22 5.33 -0.29 -0.53
C TYR A 22 4.39 0.79 -1.03
N ILE A 23 4.65 1.29 -2.25
CA ILE A 23 3.71 2.15 -2.95
C ILE A 23 3.02 1.26 -3.98
N VAL A 24 1.70 1.23 -3.97
CA VAL A 24 0.88 0.43 -4.89
C VAL A 24 -0.15 1.32 -5.57
N ASP A 25 -0.49 0.94 -6.79
CA ASP A 25 -1.58 1.54 -7.55
C ASP A 25 -2.92 0.94 -7.09
N TYR A 26 -3.82 1.81 -6.62
CA TYR A 26 -5.17 1.48 -6.19
C TYR A 26 -6.17 2.11 -7.15
N GLU A 27 -6.90 1.27 -7.86
CA GLU A 27 -7.92 1.69 -8.82
C GLU A 27 -9.27 1.89 -8.13
N VAL A 28 -9.81 3.10 -8.21
CA VAL A 28 -11.18 3.42 -7.80
C VAL A 28 -12.07 3.31 -9.02
N LYS A 29 -12.72 2.16 -9.17
CA LYS A 29 -13.55 1.83 -10.35
C LYS A 29 -14.67 2.83 -10.60
N GLU A 30 -15.30 3.35 -9.55
CA GLU A 30 -16.39 4.33 -9.64
C GLU A 30 -15.95 5.66 -10.26
N LEU A 31 -14.66 6.00 -10.13
CA LEU A 31 -14.09 7.23 -10.65
C LEU A 31 -13.22 7.01 -11.91
N GLY A 32 -12.93 5.75 -12.27
CA GLY A 32 -11.97 5.43 -13.34
C GLY A 32 -10.56 5.96 -13.06
N MET A 33 -10.21 6.16 -11.78
CA MET A 33 -8.95 6.80 -11.38
C MET A 33 -8.04 5.81 -10.63
N THR A 34 -6.73 5.96 -10.83
CA THR A 34 -5.71 5.17 -10.12
C THR A 34 -4.92 6.08 -9.18
N PHE A 35 -4.85 5.72 -7.91
CA PHE A 35 -4.12 6.44 -6.88
C PHE A 35 -2.92 5.64 -6.39
N LYS A 36 -1.81 6.33 -6.13
CA LYS A 36 -0.65 5.73 -5.47
C LYS A 36 -0.84 5.80 -3.96
N VAL A 37 -1.04 4.64 -3.33
CA VAL A 37 -1.27 4.50 -1.89
C VAL A 37 -0.13 3.76 -1.21
N TYR A 38 0.03 3.99 0.09
CA TYR A 38 1.02 3.31 0.92
C TYR A 38 0.46 1.99 1.47
N ALA A 39 1.21 0.90 1.36
CA ALA A 39 0.88 -0.41 1.90
C ALA A 39 1.98 -0.89 2.85
N CYS A 40 1.62 -1.43 4.02
CA CYS A 40 2.57 -2.13 4.86
C CYS A 40 2.96 -3.49 4.23
N PRO A 41 4.06 -4.13 4.66
CA PRO A 41 4.54 -5.37 4.07
C PRO A 41 3.52 -6.50 4.12
N GLU A 42 2.76 -6.61 5.21
CA GLU A 42 1.73 -7.63 5.38
C GLU A 42 0.57 -7.45 4.39
N CYS A 43 0.05 -6.22 4.26
CA CYS A 43 -1.01 -5.91 3.29
C CYS A 43 -0.51 -6.07 1.86
N TYR A 44 0.70 -5.61 1.56
CA TYR A 44 1.31 -5.77 0.25
C TYR A 44 1.41 -7.25 -0.15
N ALA A 45 1.86 -8.12 0.75
CA ALA A 45 1.91 -9.56 0.51
C ALA A 45 0.52 -10.14 0.22
N LYS A 46 -0.50 -9.80 1.03
CA LYS A 46 -1.87 -10.29 0.79
C LYS A 46 -2.43 -9.87 -0.57
N ILE A 47 -2.19 -8.63 -0.98
CA ILE A 47 -2.70 -8.08 -2.26
C ILE A 47 -1.94 -8.68 -3.45
N THR A 48 -0.64 -8.92 -3.32
CA THR A 48 0.17 -9.48 -4.41
C THR A 48 0.01 -10.99 -4.54
N THR A 49 -0.21 -11.73 -3.44
CA THR A 49 -0.47 -13.16 -3.48
C THR A 49 -1.81 -13.50 -4.15
N GLN A 50 -2.83 -12.65 -4.04
CA GLN A 50 -4.11 -12.86 -4.74
C GLN A 50 -4.05 -12.59 -6.25
N LYS A 51 -2.97 -12.01 -6.78
CA LYS A 51 -2.80 -11.75 -8.22
C LYS A 51 -2.14 -12.90 -8.99
N LYS A 52 -1.79 -14.00 -8.31
CA LYS A 52 -1.33 -15.25 -8.93
C LYS A 52 -2.47 -16.27 -8.98
#